data_AF-A0A3S3LCA6-F1
#
_entry.id   AF-A0A3S3LCA6-F1
#
_cell.length_a   1.000
_cell.length_b   1.000
_cell.length_c   1.000
_cell.angle_alpha   90.00
_cell.angle_beta   90.00
_cell.angle_gamma   90.00
#
_symmetry.space_group_name_H-M   'P 1'
#
loop_
_entity.id
_entity.type
_entity.pdbx_description
1 polymer ?
#
loop_
_entity_poly.entity_id
_entity_poly.type
_entity_poly.pdbx_seq_one_letter_code
_entity_poly.pdbx_strand_id
1 'polypeptide(L)' 'MEFRGKTAVVTGATAGVGHAVALRLAREGAKVALIAR' A
#
# COMPACT_ATOMS: atom_id res chain seq x y z
N MET A 1 -12.89 5.57 -1.96
CA MET A 1 -12.28 5.12 -3.23
C MET A 1 -11.27 6.17 -3.74
N GLU A 2 -10.54 6.84 -2.85
CA GLU A 2 -9.72 7.99 -3.23
C GLU A 2 -8.56 7.60 -4.17
N PHE A 3 -8.02 6.39 -3.99
CA PHE A 3 -6.83 5.92 -4.71
C PHE A 3 -7.12 5.00 -5.89
N ARG A 4 -8.38 4.93 -6.36
CA ARG A 4 -8.76 4.04 -7.47
C ARG A 4 -7.98 4.35 -8.74
N GLY A 5 -7.33 3.32 -9.29
CA GLY A 5 -6.56 3.43 -10.53
C GLY A 5 -5.18 4.08 -10.37
N LYS A 6 -4.78 4.45 -9.15
CA LYS A 6 -3.42 4.91 -8.84
C LYS A 6 -2.49 3.73 -8.56
N THR A 7 -1.20 3.94 -8.79
CA THR A 7 -0.15 3.00 -8.41
C THR A 7 0.66 3.60 -7.26
N ALA A 8 0.93 2.80 -6.22
CA ALA A 8 1.71 3.19 -5.05
C ALA A 8 2.81 2.17 -4.76
N VAL A 9 3.98 2.65 -4.34
CA VAL A 9 5.08 1.82 -3.84
C VAL A 9 5.20 2.05 -2.33
N VAL A 10 5.19 0.96 -1.56
CA VAL A 10 5.30 1.02 -0.10
C VAL A 10 6.54 0.25 0.34
N THR A 11 7.47 0.96 0.98
CA THR A 11 8.68 0.38 1.61
C THR A 11 8.43 0.09 3.08
N GLY A 12 9.22 -0.81 3.68
CA GLY A 12 9.03 -1.21 5.07
C GLY A 12 7.67 -1.91 5.32
N ALA A 13 7.16 -2.60 4.30
CA ALA A 13 5.81 -3.18 4.31
C ALA A 13 5.68 -4.47 5.15
N THR A 14 6.76 -4.97 5.77
CA THR A 14 6.74 -6.21 6.56
C THR A 14 5.78 -6.12 7.75
N ALA A 15 5.73 -4.98 8.45
CA ALA A 15 4.93 -4.80 9.66
C ALA A 15 4.64 -3.32 9.96
N GLY A 16 3.87 -3.08 11.03
CA GLY A 16 3.62 -1.75 11.57
C GLY A 16 2.94 -0.80 10.57
N VAL A 17 3.43 0.43 10.52
CA VAL A 17 2.82 1.50 9.71
C VAL A 17 2.86 1.19 8.22
N GLY A 18 3.98 0.69 7.71
CA GLY A 18 4.11 0.35 6.28
C GLY A 18 3.07 -0.68 5.85
N HIS A 19 2.87 -1.73 6.65
CA HIS A 19 1.84 -2.73 6.40
C HIS A 19 0.42 -2.13 6.46
N ALA A 20 0.11 -1.33 7.49
CA ALA A 20 -1.20 -0.72 7.63
C ALA A 20 -1.54 0.23 6.46
N VAL A 21 -0.57 1.02 6.02
CA VAL A 21 -0.71 1.94 4.87
C VAL A 21 -0.91 1.16 3.57
N ALA A 22 -0.13 0.11 3.32
CA ALA A 22 -0.30 -0.75 2.16
C ALA A 22 -1.73 -1.33 2.06
N LEU A 23 -2.26 -1.85 3.17
CA LEU A 23 -3.62 -2.38 3.23
C LEU A 23 -4.67 -1.31 2.95
N ARG A 24 -4.51 -0.11 3.52
CA ARG A 24 -5.46 0.99 3.28
C ARG A 24 -5.45 1.40 1.81
N LEU A 25 -4.28 1.61 1.21
CA LEU A 25 -4.15 1.98 -0.20
C LEU A 25 -4.79 0.93 -1.12
N ALA A 26 -4.55 -0.36 -0.85
CA ALA A 26 -5.16 -1.44 -1.63
C ALA A 26 -6.69 -1.45 -1.50
N ARG A 27 -7.23 -1.32 -0.27
CA ARG A 27 -8.68 -1.25 -0.01
C ARG A 27 -9.35 -0.07 -0.72
N GLU A 28 -8.63 1.04 -0.85
CA GLU A 28 -9.14 2.23 -1.52
C GLU A 28 -9.03 2.17 -3.05
N GLY A 29 -8.42 1.11 -3.61
CA GLY A 29 -8.40 0.80 -5.03
C GLY A 29 -7.08 1.08 -5.75
N ALA A 30 -6.00 1.31 -5.01
CA ALA A 30 -4.67 1.44 -5.59
C ALA A 30 -4.10 0.08 -6.01
N LYS A 31 -3.29 0.07 -7.07
CA LYS A 31 -2.31 -1.01 -7.32
C LYS A 31 -1.09 -0.74 -6.46
N VAL A 32 -0.75 -1.66 -5.55
CA VAL A 32 0.32 -1.44 -4.57
C VAL A 32 1.47 -2.42 -4.81
N ALA A 33 2.68 -1.90 -4.95
CA ALA A 33 3.91 -2.68 -4.92
C ALA A 33 4.52 -2.61 -3.51
N LEU A 34 4.84 -3.76 -2.93
CA LEU A 34 5.39 -3.87 -1.58
C LEU A 34 6.88 -4.18 -1.65
N ILE A 35 7.68 -3.40 -0.92
CA ILE A 35 9.12 -3.61 -0.79
C ILE A 35 9.42 -3.80 0.70
N ALA A 36 9.88 -4.99 1.03
CA ALA A 36 10.13 -5.45 2.39
C ALA A 36 11.31 -6.42 2.41
N ARG A 37 12.00 -6.51 3.56
CA ARG A 37 12.98 -7.56 3.84
C ARG A 37 12.27 -8.73 4.52
#